data_AF-A2ES33-F1
#
_entry.id   AF-A2ES33-F1
#
_cell.length_a   1.000
_cell.length_b   1.000
_cell.length_c   1.000
_cell.angle_alpha   90.00
_cell.angle_beta   90.00
_cell.angle_gamma   90.00
#
_symmetry.space_group_name_H-M   'P 1'
#
loop_
_entity.id
_entity.type
_entity.pdbx_description
1 polymer ?
#
loop_
_entity_poly.entity_id
_entity_poly.type
_entity_poly.pdbx_seq_one_letter_code
_entity_poly.pdbx_strand_id
1 'polypeptide(L)'
;MSTSAANVRYPKIVDVHKESLLQRGYKSFAQWKSDEDHLYIGRDMSQYVPGAVGSRLQNPYKVKEYGLERCLELYYEKFKNEDLSFLLEFKELGCWCHNRNDVPNPLKTVNVMGMSCYSFFTQN
;
A
#
# COMPACT_ATOMS: atom_id res chain seq x y z
N MET A 1 34.26 -12.02 -9.50
CA MET A 1 33.37 -12.25 -8.35
C MET A 1 32.03 -11.67 -8.73
N SER A 2 31.10 -12.52 -9.20
CA SER A 2 29.77 -12.09 -9.62
C SER A 2 28.97 -11.67 -8.39
N THR A 3 28.66 -10.39 -8.28
CA THR A 3 27.71 -9.85 -7.29
C THR A 3 26.33 -10.43 -7.60
N SER A 4 25.93 -11.45 -6.85
CA SER A 4 24.55 -11.93 -6.84
C SER A 4 23.68 -10.76 -6.39
N ALA A 5 22.81 -10.27 -7.27
CA ALA A 5 21.77 -9.33 -6.90
C ALA A 5 20.97 -9.97 -5.75
N ALA A 6 21.05 -9.38 -4.56
CA ALA A 6 20.20 -9.80 -3.45
C ALA A 6 18.77 -9.86 -3.96
N ASN A 7 18.10 -10.98 -3.72
CA ASN A 7 16.74 -11.21 -4.20
C ASN A 7 15.80 -10.31 -3.38
N VAL A 8 15.66 -9.04 -3.80
CA VAL A 8 14.86 -8.03 -3.11
C VAL A 8 13.40 -8.47 -3.20
N ARG A 9 12.84 -8.84 -2.05
CA ARG A 9 11.42 -9.20 -1.95
C ARG A 9 10.63 -7.94 -1.65
N TYR A 10 9.87 -7.47 -2.64
CA TYR A 10 8.95 -6.36 -2.43
C TYR A 10 7.75 -6.81 -1.59
N PRO A 11 7.27 -5.97 -0.65
CA PRO A 11 6.10 -6.30 0.15
C PRO A 11 4.86 -6.40 -0.73
N LYS A 12 3.98 -7.36 -0.41
CA LYS A 12 2.69 -7.49 -1.08
C LYS A 12 1.70 -6.51 -0.49
N ILE A 13 1.08 -5.68 -1.32
CA ILE A 13 -0.05 -4.86 -0.88
C ILE A 13 -1.28 -5.75 -0.85
N VAL A 14 -2.04 -5.71 0.24
CA VAL A 14 -3.21 -6.56 0.47
C VAL A 14 -4.41 -5.75 0.93
N ASP A 15 -5.59 -6.27 0.59
CA ASP A 15 -6.83 -5.79 1.18
C ASP A 15 -6.99 -6.35 2.60
N VAL A 16 -7.38 -5.46 3.51
CA VAL A 16 -7.62 -5.78 4.91
C VAL A 16 -9.10 -5.67 5.30
N HIS A 17 -10.00 -5.62 4.31
CA HIS A 17 -11.41 -5.89 4.54
C HIS A 17 -11.60 -7.27 5.16
N LYS A 18 -12.60 -7.38 6.04
CA LYS A 18 -12.88 -8.59 6.80
C LYS A 18 -13.08 -9.79 5.87
N GLU A 19 -13.81 -9.62 4.78
CA GLU A 19 -14.09 -10.65 3.79
C GLU A 19 -12.79 -11.17 3.14
N SER A 20 -11.89 -10.26 2.75
CA SER A 20 -10.59 -10.62 2.17
C SER A 20 -9.69 -11.35 3.17
N LEU A 21 -9.66 -10.87 4.42
CA LEU A 21 -8.90 -11.50 5.49
C LEU A 21 -9.41 -12.90 5.84
N LEU A 22 -10.73 -13.10 5.88
CA LEU A 22 -11.36 -14.40 6.14
C LEU A 22 -11.02 -15.43 5.06
N GLN A 23 -11.07 -15.03 3.78
CA GLN A 23 -10.66 -15.90 2.66
C GLN A 23 -9.20 -16.37 2.77
N ARG A 24 -8.37 -15.59 3.47
CA ARG A 24 -6.95 -15.86 3.69
C ARG A 24 -6.66 -16.54 5.04
N GLY A 25 -7.70 -16.89 5.80
CA GLY A 25 -7.58 -17.61 7.08
C GLY A 25 -7.41 -16.71 8.31
N TYR A 26 -7.48 -15.38 8.18
CA TYR A 26 -7.49 -14.46 9.32
C TYR A 26 -8.91 -14.22 9.82
N LYS A 27 -9.12 -14.34 11.12
CA LYS A 27 -10.41 -14.12 11.80
C LYS A 27 -10.77 -12.64 11.93
N SER A 28 -9.77 -11.76 11.95
CA SER A 28 -9.96 -10.32 12.14
C SER A 28 -8.76 -9.51 11.66
N PHE A 29 -8.98 -8.19 11.49
CA PHE A 29 -7.89 -7.22 11.25
C PHE A 29 -6.84 -7.26 12.36
N ALA A 30 -7.26 -7.37 13.62
CA ALA A 30 -6.35 -7.43 14.76
C ALA A 30 -5.40 -8.66 14.68
N GLN A 31 -5.93 -9.82 14.27
CA GLN A 31 -5.10 -11.02 14.07
C GLN A 31 -4.14 -10.85 12.89
N TRP A 32 -4.54 -10.20 11.80
CA TRP A 32 -3.63 -9.90 10.71
C TRP A 32 -2.55 -8.89 11.15
N LYS A 33 -2.92 -7.85 11.90
CA LYS A 33 -2.02 -6.78 12.33
C LYS A 33 -1.03 -7.19 13.43
N SER A 34 -1.30 -8.27 14.16
CA SER A 34 -0.41 -8.78 15.21
C SER A 34 0.86 -9.45 14.67
N ASP A 35 0.90 -9.75 13.38
CA ASP A 35 2.12 -10.22 12.71
C ASP A 35 3.12 -9.06 12.55
N GLU A 36 4.37 -9.28 12.94
CA GLU A 36 5.43 -8.27 12.84
C GLU A 36 5.83 -7.98 11.39
N ASP A 37 5.61 -8.93 10.49
CA ASP A 37 5.87 -8.78 9.05
C ASP A 37 4.77 -7.95 8.34
N HIS A 38 3.73 -7.51 9.05
CA HIS A 38 2.59 -6.80 8.49
C HIS A 38 2.51 -5.34 8.95
N LEU A 39 2.46 -4.44 7.97
CA LEU A 39 2.28 -3.01 8.21
C LEU A 39 0.94 -2.52 7.66
N TYR A 40 0.18 -1.85 8.51
CA TYR A 40 -1.02 -1.14 8.08
C TYR A 40 -0.65 0.25 7.54
N ILE A 41 -1.10 0.57 6.32
CA ILE A 41 -0.74 1.81 5.60
C ILE A 41 -1.95 2.69 5.25
N GLY A 42 -3.15 2.31 5.68
CA GLY A 42 -4.37 3.05 5.35
C GLY A 42 -4.70 4.20 6.31
N ARG A 43 -5.91 4.73 6.14
CA ARG A 43 -6.46 5.85 6.94
C ARG A 43 -6.84 5.42 8.34
N ASP A 44 -6.93 6.39 9.25
CA ASP A 44 -7.46 6.11 10.57
C ASP A 44 -8.90 5.58 10.50
N MET A 45 -9.08 4.33 10.93
CA MET A 45 -10.34 3.64 11.07
C MET A 45 -10.54 3.13 12.50
N SER A 46 -9.75 3.61 13.47
CA SER A 46 -9.74 3.15 14.86
C SER A 46 -11.12 3.25 15.55
N GLN A 47 -11.92 4.23 15.12
CA GLN A 47 -13.31 4.42 15.50
C GLN A 47 -14.26 3.26 15.11
N TYR A 48 -13.91 2.47 14.09
CA TYR A 48 -14.69 1.32 13.62
C TYR A 48 -13.98 -0.02 13.83
N VAL A 49 -12.66 -0.01 13.73
CA VAL A 49 -11.80 -1.20 13.78
C VAL A 49 -10.69 -0.92 14.78
N PRO A 50 -10.75 -1.50 16.00
CA PRO A 50 -9.70 -1.34 17.00
C PRO A 50 -8.31 -1.69 16.44
N GLY A 51 -7.34 -0.82 16.69
CA GLY A 51 -5.95 -0.97 16.20
C GLY A 51 -5.71 -0.45 14.78
N ALA A 52 -6.74 -0.01 14.05
CA ALA A 52 -6.61 0.58 12.71
C ALA A 52 -6.23 2.07 12.77
N VAL A 53 -5.17 2.41 13.49
CA VAL A 53 -4.67 3.79 13.61
C VAL A 53 -4.09 4.25 12.27
N GLY A 54 -4.35 5.49 11.89
CA GLY A 54 -3.92 6.04 10.60
C GLY A 54 -2.41 6.01 10.42
N SER A 55 -1.95 5.62 9.24
CA SER A 55 -0.53 5.59 8.89
C SER A 55 -0.05 6.95 8.37
N ARG A 56 1.25 7.23 8.52
CA ARG A 56 1.93 8.33 7.78
C ARG A 56 1.74 8.19 6.26
N LEU A 57 1.63 6.95 5.80
CA LEU A 57 1.41 6.60 4.40
C LEU A 57 -0.04 6.73 3.96
N GLN A 58 -0.98 7.14 4.82
CA GLN A 58 -2.36 7.32 4.38
C GLN A 58 -2.46 8.36 3.24
N ASN A 59 -3.35 8.11 2.28
CA ASN A 59 -3.69 9.11 1.26
C ASN A 59 -4.58 10.19 1.90
N PRO A 60 -4.13 11.46 2.01
CA PRO A 60 -4.92 12.53 2.62
C PRO A 60 -5.96 13.11 1.65
N TYR A 61 -5.82 12.86 0.35
CA TYR A 61 -6.66 13.44 -0.69
C TYR A 61 -7.98 12.66 -0.82
N LYS A 62 -9.09 13.40 -0.89
CA LYS A 62 -10.44 12.82 -0.91
C LYS A 62 -10.94 12.74 -2.36
N VAL A 63 -11.39 11.56 -2.76
CA VAL A 63 -11.95 11.32 -4.11
C VAL A 63 -13.12 12.26 -4.43
N LYS A 64 -13.95 12.61 -3.45
CA LYS A 64 -15.07 13.55 -3.64
C LYS A 64 -14.61 14.97 -4.06
N GLU A 65 -13.39 15.34 -3.70
CA GLU A 65 -12.84 16.69 -3.93
C GLU A 65 -12.03 16.75 -5.23
N TYR A 66 -11.17 15.74 -5.47
CA TYR A 66 -10.22 15.78 -6.59
C TYR A 66 -10.52 14.77 -7.70
N GLY A 67 -11.42 13.81 -7.48
CA GLY A 67 -11.52 12.62 -8.34
C GLY A 67 -10.42 11.60 -8.06
N LEU A 68 -10.58 10.38 -8.59
CA LEU A 68 -9.68 9.27 -8.29
C LEU A 68 -8.28 9.51 -8.85
N GLU A 69 -8.16 9.75 -10.15
CA GLU A 69 -6.87 9.92 -10.84
C GLU A 69 -6.03 11.01 -10.19
N ARG A 70 -6.61 12.18 -9.94
CA ARG A 70 -5.91 13.29 -9.30
C ARG A 70 -5.47 12.98 -7.88
N CYS A 71 -6.27 12.23 -7.10
CA CYS A 71 -5.85 11.78 -5.77
C CYS A 71 -4.62 10.85 -5.85
N LEU A 72 -4.48 10.07 -6.91
CA LEU A 72 -3.32 9.19 -7.12
C LEU A 72 -2.08 9.97 -7.54
N GLU A 73 -2.23 10.94 -8.43
CA GLU A 73 -1.14 11.86 -8.79
C GLU A 73 -0.63 12.62 -7.58
N LEU A 74 -1.51 13.27 -6.82
CA LEU A 74 -1.12 14.04 -5.64
C LEU A 74 -0.46 13.16 -4.56
N TYR A 75 -0.90 11.91 -4.46
CA TYR A 75 -0.33 10.93 -3.53
C TYR A 75 1.03 10.41 -4.00
N TYR A 76 1.23 10.18 -5.30
CA TYR A 76 2.55 9.92 -5.88
C TYR A 76 3.50 11.10 -5.64
N GLU A 77 3.06 12.32 -5.96
CA GLU A 77 3.84 13.55 -5.82
C GLU A 77 4.28 13.82 -4.38
N LYS A 78 3.46 13.43 -3.39
CA LYS A 78 3.80 13.49 -1.97
C LYS A 78 5.02 12.62 -1.62
N PHE A 79 5.14 11.45 -2.23
CA PHE A 79 6.13 10.43 -1.87
C PHE A 79 7.27 10.26 -2.88
N LYS A 80 7.23 10.93 -4.04
CA LYS A 80 8.22 10.75 -5.13
C LYS A 80 9.68 10.98 -4.72
N ASN A 81 9.90 11.76 -3.65
CA ASN A 81 11.22 12.08 -3.11
C ASN A 81 11.43 11.53 -1.68
N GLU A 82 10.48 10.78 -1.12
CA GLU A 82 10.64 10.18 0.21
C GLU A 82 11.36 8.85 0.13
N ASP A 83 12.25 8.61 1.10
CA ASP A 83 12.83 7.28 1.30
C ASP A 83 11.81 6.35 1.97
N LEU A 84 11.33 5.39 1.18
CA LEU A 84 10.37 4.38 1.59
C LEU A 84 11.00 2.98 1.73
N SER A 85 12.34 2.90 1.79
CA SER A 85 13.07 1.63 1.91
C SER A 85 12.68 0.81 3.15
N PHE A 86 12.26 1.45 4.24
CA PHE A 86 11.74 0.77 5.43
C PHE A 86 10.55 -0.15 5.13
N LEU A 87 9.83 0.05 4.02
CA LEU A 87 8.74 -0.84 3.61
C LEU A 87 9.23 -2.23 3.20
N LEU A 88 10.51 -2.37 2.85
CA LEU A 88 11.12 -3.64 2.47
C LEU A 88 11.33 -4.58 3.67
N GLU A 89 11.21 -4.06 4.90
CA GLU A 89 11.26 -4.87 6.14
C GLU A 89 9.99 -5.72 6.31
N PHE A 90 8.90 -5.34 5.66
CA PHE A 90 7.60 -5.99 5.79
C PHE A 90 7.34 -6.98 4.65
N LYS A 91 6.56 -8.03 4.93
CA LYS A 91 6.04 -8.93 3.89
C LYS A 91 4.75 -8.41 3.30
N GLU A 92 3.89 -7.77 4.10
CA GLU A 92 2.59 -7.27 3.65
C GLU A 92 2.29 -5.84 4.09
N LEU A 93 1.75 -5.05 3.15
CA LEU A 93 1.19 -3.73 3.41
C LEU A 93 -0.33 -3.77 3.28
N GLY A 94 -1.03 -3.55 4.38
CA GLY A 94 -2.49 -3.62 4.42
C GLY A 94 -3.16 -2.27 4.17
N CYS A 95 -4.11 -2.23 3.23
CA CYS A 95 -4.95 -1.07 2.98
C CYS A 95 -6.37 -1.45 2.53
N TRP A 96 -7.40 -0.88 3.17
CA TRP A 96 -8.80 -1.04 2.74
C TRP A 96 -9.07 -0.50 1.33
N CYS A 97 -8.21 0.35 0.79
CA CYS A 97 -8.40 0.90 -0.56
C CYS A 97 -7.85 -0.01 -1.67
N HIS A 98 -7.20 -1.14 -1.33
CA HIS A 98 -6.48 -1.98 -2.29
C HIS A 98 -7.39 -2.75 -3.28
N ASN A 99 -8.65 -3.01 -2.94
CA ASN A 99 -9.55 -3.88 -3.70
C ASN A 99 -10.72 -3.15 -4.37
N ARG A 100 -10.60 -1.83 -4.59
CA ARG A 100 -11.49 -1.14 -5.51
C ARG A 100 -10.86 -1.26 -6.89
N ASN A 101 -11.48 -2.07 -7.76
CA ASN A 101 -10.96 -2.65 -8.99
C ASN A 101 -10.31 -1.72 -10.05
N ASP A 102 -10.11 -0.43 -9.81
CA ASP A 102 -9.54 0.51 -10.79
C ASP A 102 -8.54 1.51 -10.18
N VAL A 103 -7.96 1.22 -9.01
CA VAL A 103 -7.06 2.16 -8.31
C VAL A 103 -5.60 1.72 -8.45
N PRO A 104 -4.82 2.28 -9.40
CA PRO A 104 -3.36 2.15 -9.36
C PRO A 104 -2.86 2.61 -7.99
N ASN A 105 -2.24 1.72 -7.22
CA ASN A 105 -1.58 2.14 -6.00
C ASN A 105 -0.23 2.73 -6.39
N PRO A 106 0.03 4.03 -6.19
CA PRO A 106 1.30 4.60 -6.58
C PRO A 106 2.46 4.07 -5.75
N LEU A 107 2.24 3.44 -4.59
CA LEU A 107 3.30 2.69 -3.89
C LEU A 107 3.78 1.46 -4.68
N LYS A 108 3.02 0.98 -5.68
CA LYS A 108 3.52 -0.01 -6.65
C LYS A 108 4.44 0.63 -7.70
N THR A 109 4.31 1.94 -7.95
CA THR A 109 5.08 2.69 -8.96
C THR A 109 6.17 3.58 -8.37
N VAL A 110 6.13 3.87 -7.06
CA VAL A 110 7.26 4.43 -6.29
C VAL A 110 8.26 3.30 -6.11
N ASN A 111 8.94 2.99 -7.21
CA ASN A 111 10.08 2.09 -7.25
C ASN A 111 11.08 2.61 -6.22
N VAL A 112 11.27 1.86 -5.15
CA VAL A 112 12.38 2.03 -4.21
C VAL A 112 13.64 1.73 -5.04
N MET A 113 14.20 2.80 -5.60
CA MET A 113 15.36 2.89 -6.48
C MET A 113 15.20 2.42 -7.94
N GLY A 114 15.24 3.39 -8.86
CA GLY A 114 15.61 3.17 -10.26
C GLY A 114 14.57 3.67 -11.26
N MET A 115 14.82 4.86 -11.81
CA MET A 115 14.05 5.45 -12.91
C MET A 115 13.84 4.47 -14.08
N SER A 116 12.57 4.19 -14.38
CA SER A 116 12.09 4.01 -15.75
C SER A 116 10.58 4.23 -15.76
N CYS A 117 10.16 5.34 -16.34
CA CYS A 117 8.78 5.64 -16.68
C CYS A 117 8.28 4.60 -17.70
N TYR A 118 7.34 3.73 -17.32
CA TYR A 118 6.42 2.94 -18.17
C TYR A 118 5.49 2.21 -17.17
N SER A 119 4.19 2.45 -17.02
CA SER A 119 3.22 3.07 -17.92
C SER A 119 2.12 3.72 -17.06
N PHE A 120 1.96 5.03 -17.20
CA PHE A 120 0.65 5.66 -17.07
C PHE A 120 -0.29 4.96 -18.07
N PHE A 121 -1.49 4.57 -17.62
CA PHE A 121 -2.65 4.22 -18.47
C PHE A 121 -2.36 3.79 -19.90
N THR A 122 -2.35 2.48 -20.20
CA THR A 122 -2.90 1.95 -21.46
C THR A 122 -3.05 0.43 -21.41
N GLN A 123 -4.30 -0.04 -21.47
CA GLN A 123 -4.81 -1.06 -22.41
C GLN A 123 -4.41 -2.54 -22.21
N ASN A 124 -5.24 -3.28 -21.45
CA ASN A 124 -6.25 -4.22 -21.98
C ASN A 124 -7.03 -4.88 -20.84
#